data_AF-A0A7Y2JPK8-F1
#
_entry.id   AF-A0A7Y2JPK8-F1
#
_cell.length_a   1.000
_cell.length_b   1.000
_cell.length_c   1.000
_cell.angle_alpha   90.00
_cell.angle_beta   90.00
_cell.angle_gamma   90.00
#
_symmetry.space_group_name_H-M   'P 1'
#
loop_
_entity.id
_entity.type
_entity.pdbx_description
1 polymer ?
#
loop_
_entity_poly.entity_id
_entity_poly.type
_entity_poly.pdbx_seq_one_letter_code
_entity_poly.pdbx_strand_id
1 'polypeptide(L)' 'MGGTKVEHSFEINPDQLAWLQEMVESYALADEAKALRVLLDYAMSDGDRDLIFDEIRCHHC' A
#
# COMPACT_ATOMS: atom_id res chain seq x y z
N MET A 1 20.61 4.17 -7.11
CA MET A 1 20.28 3.64 -8.44
C MET A 1 18.79 3.83 -8.66
N GLY A 2 18.40 4.88 -9.38
CA GLY A 2 16.99 5.17 -9.65
C GLY A 2 16.50 4.28 -10.79
N GLY A 3 15.90 3.15 -10.45
CA GLY A 3 15.23 2.30 -11.42
C GLY A 3 14.07 3.05 -12.09
N THR A 4 13.78 2.69 -13.33
CA THR A 4 12.66 3.24 -14.12
C THR A 4 11.37 3.17 -13.31
N LYS A 5 10.80 4.33 -12.99
CA LYS A 5 9.47 4.40 -12.35
C LYS A 5 8.42 4.19 -13.43
N VAL A 6 7.57 3.20 -13.24
CA VAL A 6 6.39 2.97 -14.09
C VAL A 6 5.20 3.62 -13.40
N GLU A 7 4.46 4.45 -14.14
CA GLU A 7 3.18 5.00 -13.67
C GLU A 7 2.07 4.00 -14.02
N HIS A 8 1.29 3.63 -13.01
CA HIS A 8 0.15 2.73 -13.16
C HIS A 8 -0.94 3.16 -12.18
N SER A 9 -2.19 3.19 -12.66
CA SER A 9 -3.34 3.59 -11.86
C SER A 9 -4.10 2.36 -11.38
N PHE A 10 -4.41 2.32 -10.08
CA PHE A 10 -5.22 1.29 -9.47
C PHE A 10 -6.52 1.89 -8.95
N GLU A 11 -7.63 1.14 -9.08
CA GLU A 11 -8.86 1.44 -8.36
C GLU A 11 -8.77 0.78 -6.97
N ILE A 12 -8.95 1.58 -5.91
CA ILE A 12 -8.92 1.13 -4.52
C ILE A 12 -10.18 1.60 -3.81
N ASN A 13 -10.51 0.94 -2.70
CA ASN A 13 -11.69 1.32 -1.91
C ASN A 13 -11.45 2.66 -1.18
N PRO A 14 -12.52 3.45 -0.92
CA PRO A 14 -12.38 4.72 -0.21
C PRO A 14 -11.70 4.59 1.16
N ASP A 15 -11.99 3.53 1.90
CA ASP A 15 -11.38 3.27 3.23
C ASP A 15 -9.87 3.01 3.12
N GLN A 16 -9.44 2.36 2.03
CA GLN A 16 -8.01 2.13 1.76
C GLN A 16 -7.30 3.44 1.45
N LEU A 17 -7.95 4.34 0.68
CA LEU A 17 -7.40 5.65 0.39
C LEU A 17 -7.31 6.52 1.66
N ALA A 18 -8.37 6.55 2.48
CA ALA A 18 -8.38 7.27 3.75
C ALA A 18 -7.27 6.78 4.67
N TRP A 19 -7.09 5.46 4.78
CA TRP A 19 -6.01 4.88 5.57
C TRP A 19 -4.62 5.22 5.02
N LEU A 20 -4.41 5.24 3.70
CA LEU A 20 -3.15 5.70 3.10
C LEU A 20 -2.87 7.17 3.44
N GLN A 21 -3.88 8.03 3.44
CA GLN A 21 -3.75 9.45 3.83
C GLN A 21 -3.34 9.60 5.30
N GLU A 22 -3.93 8.83 6.20
CA GLU A 22 -3.51 8.80 7.62
C GLU A 22 -2.04 8.39 7.77
N MET A 23 -1.57 7.43 6.96
CA MET A 23 -0.16 7.02 6.97
C MET A 23 0.76 8.10 6.40
N VAL A 24 0.31 8.86 5.40
CA VAL A 24 1.06 10.01 4.88
C VAL A 24 1.27 11.05 5.98
N GLU A 25 0.23 11.38 6.73
CA GLU A 25 0.32 12.34 7.84
C GLU A 25 1.17 11.80 8.99
N SER A 26 0.92 10.55 9.41
CA SER A 26 1.58 9.92 10.56
C SER A 26 3.09 9.77 10.37
N TYR A 27 3.53 9.48 9.15
CA TYR A 27 4.94 9.26 8.82
C TYR A 27 5.56 10.40 8.00
N ALA A 28 4.85 11.53 7.84
CA ALA A 28 5.28 12.69 7.06
C ALA A 28 5.78 12.32 5.65
N LEU A 29 5.01 11.48 4.95
CA LEU A 29 5.33 11.05 3.58
C LEU A 29 4.92 12.11 2.56
N ALA A 30 5.40 11.97 1.33
CA ALA A 30 5.12 12.95 0.28
C ALA A 30 3.67 12.85 -0.26
N ASP A 31 3.19 11.63 -0.47
CA ASP A 31 1.89 11.35 -1.08
C ASP A 31 1.46 9.90 -0.76
N GLU A 32 0.20 9.58 -1.05
CA GLU A 32 -0.37 8.24 -0.88
C GLU A 32 0.38 7.21 -1.73
N ALA A 33 0.91 7.61 -2.89
CA ALA A 33 1.75 6.75 -3.72
C ALA A 33 3.05 6.35 -3.02
N LYS A 34 3.62 7.20 -2.16
CA LYS A 34 4.79 6.89 -1.34
C LYS A 34 4.40 5.95 -0.20
N ALA A 35 3.26 6.16 0.44
CA ALA A 35 2.73 5.23 1.44
C ALA A 35 2.51 3.83 0.85
N LEU A 36 1.86 3.76 -0.32
CA LEU A 36 1.65 2.50 -1.05
C LEU A 36 2.97 1.81 -1.42
N ARG A 37 3.98 2.56 -1.86
CA ARG A 37 5.30 1.99 -2.17
C ARG A 37 5.95 1.37 -0.94
N VAL A 38 5.88 2.02 0.22
CA VAL A 38 6.43 1.45 1.47
C VAL A 38 5.75 0.14 1.84
N LEU A 39 4.43 0.05 1.64
CA LEU A 39 3.67 -1.17 1.87
C LEU A 39 4.05 -2.30 0.92
N LEU A 40 4.15 -2.00 -0.38
CA LEU A 40 4.56 -2.96 -1.39
C LEU A 40 5.99 -3.44 -1.14
N ASP A 41 6.90 -2.53 -0.81
CA ASP A 41 8.29 -2.87 -0.47
C ASP A 41 8.33 -3.85 0.70
N TYR A 42 7.61 -3.57 1.78
CA TYR A 42 7.50 -4.49 2.92
C TYR A 42 6.88 -5.84 2.53
N ALA A 43 5.75 -5.82 1.81
CA ALA A 43 5.09 -7.05 1.34
C ALA A 43 6.00 -7.91 0.45
N MET A 44 6.91 -7.29 -0.31
CA MET A 44 7.87 -7.97 -1.17
C MET A 44 9.08 -8.53 -0.43
N SER A 45 9.57 -7.85 0.62
CA SER A 45 10.77 -8.25 1.37
C SER A 45 10.46 -9.12 2.58
N ASP A 46 9.69 -8.60 3.53
CA ASP A 46 9.53 -9.14 4.88
C ASP A 46 8.10 -9.62 5.16
N GLY A 47 7.15 -9.28 4.27
CA GLY A 47 5.76 -9.65 4.39
C GLY A 47 5.52 -11.14 4.21
N ASP A 48 4.68 -11.70 5.07
CA ASP A 48 4.19 -13.06 4.95
C ASP A 48 3.13 -13.14 3.85
N ARG A 49 3.46 -13.84 2.76
CA ARG A 49 2.60 -13.95 1.57
C ARG A 49 1.30 -14.69 1.86
N ASP A 50 1.35 -15.70 2.72
CA ASP A 50 0.16 -16.49 3.04
C ASP A 50 -0.80 -15.62 3.87
N LEU A 51 -0.28 -14.83 4.80
CA LEU A 51 -1.10 -13.86 5.55
C LEU A 51 -1.62 -12.69 4.71
N ILE A 52 -0.95 -12.35 3.60
CA ILE A 52 -1.35 -11.25 2.71
C ILE A 52 -2.39 -11.71 1.68
N PHE A 53 -2.26 -12.94 1.15
CA PHE A 53 -3.06 -13.42 0.01
C PHE A 53 -3.98 -14.61 0.28
N ASP A 54 -3.68 -15.46 1.29
CA ASP A 54 -4.47 -16.68 1.56
C ASP A 54 -5.64 -16.39 2.53
N GLU A 55 -5.49 -15.39 3.41
CA GLU A 55 -6.61 -14.93 4.24
C GLU A 55 -7.55 -13.98 3.47
N ILE A 56 -8.79 -14.43 3.23
CA ILE A 56 -9.86 -13.56 2.74
C ILE A 56 -10.31 -12.64 3.87
N ARG A 57 -9.72 -11.44 3.92
CA ARG A 57 -10.15 -10.35 4.81
C ARG A 57 -11.19 -9.50 4.10
N CYS A 58 -12.45 -9.94 4.15
CA CYS A 58 -13.53 -9.07 3.70
C CYS A 58 -13.87 -8.09 4.83
N HIS A 59 -13.40 -6.85 4.71
CA HIS A 59 -13.83 -5.74 5.57
C HIS A 59 -15.17 -5.12 5.12
N HIS A 60 -15.84 -5.74 4.14
CA HIS A 60 -17.04 -5.22 3.47
C HIS A 60 -18.08 -6.31 3.16
N CYS A 61 -17.96 -7.50 3.77
CA CYS A 61 -18.97 -8.56 3.63
C CYS A 61 -20.23 -8.26 4.43
#